data_AF-A0A968EWA9-F1
#
_entry.id   AF-A0A968EWA9-F1
#
_cell.length_a   1.000
_cell.length_b   1.000
_cell.length_c   1.000
_cell.angle_alpha   90.00
_cell.angle_beta   90.00
_cell.angle_gamma   90.00
#
_symmetry.space_group_name_H-M   'P 1'
#
loop_
_entity.id
_entity.type
_entity.pdbx_description
1 polymer ?
#
loop_
_entity_poly.entity_id
_entity_poly.type
_entity_poly.pdbx_seq_one_letter_code
_entity_poly.pdbx_strand_id
1 'polypeptide(L)'
;PIPAQPWDDCFDEVRWPVTLLWPDALRLDVTGSTRYAVVYTEQAEAVCVEPQTGPPDALTLDPVVVTPDEPLSATMAWAWQPD
;
A
#
# COMPACT_ATOMS: atom_id res chain seq x y z
N PRO A 1 10.72 10.91 -9.03
CA PRO A 1 11.64 9.74 -9.00
C PRO A 1 11.38 8.98 -7.69
N ILE A 2 11.49 7.64 -7.69
CA ILE A 2 11.33 6.85 -6.47
C ILE A 2 12.59 7.06 -5.61
N PRO A 3 12.46 7.45 -4.32
CA PRO A 3 13.61 7.64 -3.44
C PRO A 3 14.33 6.31 -3.18
N ALA A 4 15.59 6.38 -2.74
CA ALA A 4 16.31 5.19 -2.26
C ALA A 4 15.74 4.72 -0.92
N GLN A 5 15.85 3.43 -0.64
CA GLN A 5 15.47 2.82 0.65
C GLN A 5 16.43 3.24 1.80
N PRO A 6 16.00 3.11 3.07
CA PRO A 6 14.72 2.56 3.53
C PRO A 6 13.56 3.53 3.30
N TRP A 7 12.35 2.97 3.13
CA TRP A 7 11.12 3.74 2.94
C TRP A 7 10.27 3.76 4.20
N ASP A 8 9.68 4.91 4.48
CA ASP A 8 8.47 5.10 5.29
C ASP A 8 7.61 6.14 4.56
N ASP A 9 7.31 5.79 3.31
CA ASP A 9 6.84 6.74 2.31
C ASP A 9 5.47 6.34 1.78
N CYS A 10 4.62 7.35 1.59
CA CYS A 10 3.37 7.22 0.85
C CYS A 10 3.63 7.40 -0.65
N PHE A 11 3.38 6.34 -1.42
CA PHE A 11 3.44 6.36 -2.87
C PHE A 11 2.05 6.63 -3.46
N ASP A 12 1.99 7.52 -4.44
CA ASP A 12 0.80 7.83 -5.23
C ASP A 12 0.84 7.09 -6.59
N GLU A 13 -0.32 6.96 -7.24
CA GLU A 13 -0.51 6.28 -8.53
C GLU A 13 0.00 4.83 -8.52
N VAL A 14 -0.19 4.13 -7.40
CA VAL A 14 0.26 2.74 -7.22
C VAL A 14 -0.50 1.83 -8.18
N ARG A 15 0.24 1.00 -8.91
CA ARG A 15 -0.31 -0.03 -9.77
C ARG A 15 -0.29 -1.37 -9.05
N TRP A 16 -1.47 -1.90 -8.78
CA TRP A 16 -1.66 -3.20 -8.14
C TRP A 16 -1.62 -4.36 -9.16
N PRO A 17 -1.15 -5.57 -8.79
CA PRO A 17 -0.62 -5.91 -7.47
C PRO A 17 0.79 -5.36 -7.23
N VAL A 18 1.09 -5.03 -5.97
CA VAL A 18 2.46 -4.85 -5.50
C VAL A 18 2.99 -6.23 -5.15
N THR A 19 4.12 -6.60 -5.76
CA THR A 19 4.79 -7.88 -5.52
C THR A 19 5.92 -7.71 -4.51
N LEU A 20 5.87 -8.51 -3.46
CA LEU A 20 6.98 -8.73 -2.55
C LEU A 20 7.67 -10.04 -2.94
N LEU A 21 8.99 -9.98 -3.13
CA LEU A 21 9.80 -11.12 -3.51
C LEU A 21 10.93 -11.32 -2.50
N TRP A 22 10.95 -12.47 -1.87
CA TRP A 22 12.11 -12.97 -1.13
C TRP A 22 12.76 -14.03 -2.03
N PRO A 23 13.88 -13.70 -2.70
CA PRO A 23 14.52 -14.61 -3.64
C PRO A 23 14.76 -15.98 -3.03
N ASP A 24 14.48 -17.03 -3.80
CA ASP A 24 14.65 -18.43 -3.41
C ASP A 24 13.80 -18.90 -2.21
N ALA A 25 12.84 -18.09 -1.75
CA ALA A 25 12.02 -18.40 -0.57
C ALA A 25 10.52 -18.30 -0.83
N LEU A 26 10.03 -17.13 -1.28
CA LEU A 26 8.60 -16.93 -1.54
C LEU A 26 8.30 -15.66 -2.33
N ARG A 27 7.10 -15.65 -2.94
CA ARG A 27 6.46 -14.46 -3.54
C ARG A 27 5.10 -14.20 -2.91
N LEU A 28 4.83 -12.94 -2.58
CA LEU A 28 3.52 -12.45 -2.14
C LEU A 28 3.05 -11.34 -3.07
N ASP A 29 1.88 -11.53 -3.68
CA ASP A 29 1.18 -10.48 -4.40
C ASP A 29 0.12 -9.85 -3.50
N VAL A 30 0.28 -8.56 -3.22
CA VAL A 30 -0.70 -7.74 -2.52
C VAL A 30 -1.49 -6.96 -3.55
N THR A 31 -2.81 -7.13 -3.57
CA THR A 31 -3.73 -6.30 -4.38
C THR A 31 -4.43 -5.30 -3.47
N GLY A 32 -4.60 -4.07 -3.95
CA GLY A 32 -5.36 -3.01 -3.28
C GLY A 32 -6.34 -2.34 -4.25
N SER A 33 -7.37 -1.69 -3.71
CA SER A 33 -8.34 -0.90 -4.49
C SER A 33 -8.08 0.61 -4.44
N THR A 34 -7.00 1.04 -3.78
CA THR A 34 -6.70 2.46 -3.54
C THR A 34 -5.63 2.98 -4.50
N ARG A 35 -5.61 4.29 -4.69
CA ARG A 35 -4.58 5.01 -5.45
C ARG A 35 -3.23 5.03 -4.73
N TYR A 36 -3.24 5.05 -3.41
CA TYR A 36 -2.06 5.20 -2.56
C TYR A 36 -1.67 3.89 -1.88
N ALA A 37 -0.38 3.73 -1.64
CA ALA A 37 0.14 2.76 -0.67
C ALA A 37 1.28 3.38 0.15
N VAL A 38 1.26 3.17 1.46
CA VAL A 38 2.48 3.34 2.27
C VAL A 38 3.32 2.08 2.15
N VAL A 39 4.60 2.26 1.85
CA VAL A 39 5.57 1.16 1.85
C VAL A 39 6.62 1.45 2.91
N TYR A 40 6.75 0.51 3.84
CA TYR A 40 7.65 0.61 4.97
C TYR A 40 8.73 -0.46 4.92
N THR A 41 10.00 -0.07 4.94
CA THR A 41 11.17 -0.97 4.87
C THR A 41 12.30 -0.62 5.84
N GLU A 42 12.06 0.19 6.88
CA GLU A 42 13.12 0.50 7.87
C GLU A 42 13.51 -0.71 8.74
N GLN A 43 12.60 -1.67 8.93
CA GLN A 43 12.80 -2.83 9.80
C GLN A 43 13.37 -3.96 8.96
N ALA A 44 14.56 -4.46 9.30
CA ALA A 44 15.21 -5.51 8.51
C ALA A 44 14.38 -6.81 8.44
N GLU A 45 13.61 -7.11 9.49
CA GLU A 45 12.82 -8.33 9.61
C GLU A 45 11.39 -8.20 9.08
N ALA A 46 10.96 -7.01 8.63
CA ALA A 46 9.57 -6.76 8.25
C ALA A 46 9.44 -5.76 7.10
N VAL A 47 8.37 -5.91 6.32
CA VAL A 47 7.99 -4.97 5.27
C VAL A 47 6.48 -4.78 5.30
N CYS A 48 6.03 -3.54 5.13
CA CYS A 48 4.60 -3.23 5.00
C CYS A 48 4.29 -2.74 3.59
N VAL A 49 3.13 -3.16 3.08
CA VAL A 49 2.49 -2.60 1.89
C VAL A 49 1.06 -2.29 2.30
N GLU A 50 0.74 -1.01 2.46
CA GLU A 50 -0.47 -0.55 3.12
C GLU A 50 -1.32 0.28 2.16
N PRO A 51 -2.35 -0.28 1.52
CA PRO A 51 -3.30 0.50 0.74
C PRO A 51 -3.99 1.54 1.64
N GLN A 52 -3.92 2.82 1.28
CA GLN A 52 -4.57 3.91 2.02
C GLN A 52 -5.51 4.70 1.11
N THR A 53 -6.65 5.15 1.64
CA THR A 53 -7.67 5.89 0.89
C THR A 53 -7.29 7.34 0.61
N GLY A 54 -6.24 7.85 1.25
CA GLY A 54 -5.65 9.16 1.03
C GLY A 54 -4.19 9.18 1.51
N PRO A 55 -3.41 10.21 1.12
CA PRO A 55 -2.04 10.37 1.61
C PRO A 55 -2.00 10.82 3.08
N PRO A 56 -0.82 10.86 3.72
CA PRO A 56 -0.62 11.61 4.95
C PRO A 56 -1.18 13.03 4.84
N ASP A 57 -1.82 13.51 5.90
CA ASP A 57 -2.48 14.82 5.96
C ASP A 57 -3.63 15.04 4.94
N ALA A 58 -4.21 13.97 4.38
CA ALA A 58 -5.36 14.05 3.45
C ALA A 58 -6.54 14.85 4.02
N LEU A 59 -6.76 14.83 5.34
CA LEU A 59 -7.82 15.61 5.98
C LEU A 59 -7.67 17.13 5.73
N THR A 60 -6.44 17.62 5.63
CA THR A 60 -6.15 19.04 5.37
C THR A 60 -6.06 19.32 3.86
N LEU A 61 -5.46 18.39 3.11
CA LEU A 61 -5.12 18.60 1.70
C LEU A 61 -6.28 18.31 0.74
N ASP A 62 -7.03 17.23 0.96
CA ASP A 62 -8.13 16.78 0.09
C ASP A 62 -9.10 15.86 0.88
N PRO A 63 -9.94 16.43 1.76
CA PRO A 63 -10.77 15.64 2.66
C PRO A 63 -11.93 14.95 1.94
N VAL A 64 -12.08 13.65 2.18
CA VAL A 64 -13.26 12.88 1.81
C VAL A 64 -14.19 12.74 3.03
N VAL A 65 -15.42 13.25 2.93
CA VAL A 65 -16.42 13.16 4.00
C VAL A 65 -17.21 11.86 3.83
N VAL A 66 -17.16 11.01 4.85
CA VAL A 66 -17.92 9.74 4.87
C VAL A 66 -19.28 9.98 5.52
N THR A 67 -20.34 9.52 4.87
CA THR A 67 -21.72 9.58 5.39
C THR A 67 -22.35 8.19 5.36
N PRO A 68 -23.50 7.96 6.03
CA PRO A 68 -24.20 6.69 5.92
C PRO A 68 -24.61 6.33 4.48
N ASP A 69 -24.94 7.33 3.65
CA ASP A 69 -25.36 7.14 2.26
C ASP A 69 -24.18 7.02 1.29
N GLU A 70 -23.00 7.52 1.69
CA GLU A 70 -21.76 7.48 0.93
C GLU A 70 -20.62 6.91 1.80
N PRO A 71 -20.58 5.57 1.97
CA PRO A 71 -19.55 4.92 2.74
C PRO A 71 -18.23 4.88 1.97
N LEU A 72 -17.13 5.09 2.68
CA LEU A 72 -15.79 4.87 2.13
C LEU A 72 -15.39 3.40 2.35
N SER A 73 -15.01 2.72 1.28
CA SER A 73 -14.58 1.32 1.31
C SER A 73 -13.30 1.13 0.52
N ALA A 74 -12.41 0.30 1.05
CA ALA A 74 -11.21 -0.15 0.38
C ALA A 74 -11.05 -1.65 0.59
N THR A 75 -10.44 -2.33 -0.37
CA THR A 75 -10.16 -3.76 -0.28
C THR A 75 -8.67 -4.03 -0.42
N MET A 76 -8.23 -5.09 0.25
CA MET A 76 -6.89 -5.62 0.17
C MET A 76 -7.00 -7.14 0.06
N ALA A 77 -6.19 -7.74 -0.82
CA ALA A 77 -6.11 -9.20 -0.96
C ALA A 77 -4.65 -9.63 -1.03
N TRP A 78 -4.36 -10.78 -0.41
CA TRP A 78 -3.02 -11.35 -0.31
C TRP A 78 -3.04 -12.69 -1.03
N ALA A 79 -2.18 -12.84 -2.03
CA ALA A 79 -2.02 -14.09 -2.77
C ALA A 79 -0.56 -14.54 -2.66
N TRP A 80 -0.35 -15.60 -1.88
CA TRP A 80 0.93 -16.31 -1.85
C TRP A 80 1.05 -17.13 -3.13
N GLN A 81 2.14 -16.97 -3.87
CA GLN A 81 2.42 -17.79 -5.03
C GLN A 81 3.27 -18.99 -4.59
N PRO A 82 2.93 -20.22 -5.01
CA PRO A 82 3.85 -21.34 -4.90
C PRO A 82 5.05 -21.12 -5.83
N ASP A 83 6.18 -21.73 -5.48
CA ASP A 83 7.35 -21.83 -6.36
C ASP A 83 7.04 -22.62 -7.64
#